data_AF-A0A1I8AR05-F1
#
_entry.id   AF-A0A1I8AR05-F1
#
_cell.length_a   1.000
_cell.length_b   1.000
_cell.length_c   1.000
_cell.angle_alpha   90.00
_cell.angle_beta   90.00
_cell.angle_gamma   90.00
#
_symmetry.space_group_name_H-M   'P 1'
#
loop_
_entity.id
_entity.type
_entity.pdbx_description
1 polymer ?
#
loop_
_entity_poly.entity_id
_entity_poly.type
_entity_poly.pdbx_seq_one_letter_code
_entity_poly.pdbx_strand_id
1 'polypeptide(L)'
;MSADMRLWIRESRIVGNATIDKLDFKLLHSEISDVDESSFADLGFLGAEFLEKVFTEALQVGIVMPTVKGVVLRNPKLSLHDRYVLIQSYFKLDETYAGKVIRGAVRKATLNGR
;
A
#
# COMPACT_ATOMS: atom_id res chain seq x y z
N MET A 1 6.55 1.14 20.77
CA MET A 1 5.70 0.38 19.82
C MET A 1 6.58 -0.18 18.73
N SER A 2 6.58 -1.49 18.55
CA SER A 2 7.15 -2.17 17.39
C SER A 2 6.04 -2.95 16.70
N ALA A 3 5.99 -2.86 15.37
CA ALA A 3 5.03 -3.57 14.55
C ALA A 3 5.73 -4.06 13.28
N ASP A 4 5.49 -5.31 12.92
CA ASP A 4 5.94 -5.90 11.68
C ASP A 4 4.86 -5.78 10.62
N MET A 5 5.27 -5.39 9.40
CA MET A 5 4.36 -5.24 8.27
C MET A 5 4.77 -6.20 7.16
N ARG A 6 3.84 -7.00 6.65
CA ARG A 6 4.07 -7.76 5.41
C ARG A 6 3.24 -7.17 4.31
N LEU A 7 3.91 -6.81 3.21
CA LEU A 7 3.29 -6.25 2.02
C LEU A 7 3.35 -7.24 0.87
N TRP A 8 2.33 -7.25 0.02
CA TRP A 8 2.28 -8.04 -1.21
C TRP A 8 1.44 -7.35 -2.27
N ILE A 9 1.49 -7.89 -3.49
CA ILE A 9 0.71 -7.36 -4.62
C ILE A 9 -0.57 -8.17 -4.76
N ARG A 10 -1.71 -7.47 -4.82
CA ARG A 10 -3.01 -8.01 -5.18
C ARG A 10 -3.56 -7.17 -6.32
N GLU A 11 -3.69 -7.80 -7.49
CA GLU A 11 -4.12 -7.13 -8.73
C GLU A 11 -3.21 -5.92 -9.07
N SER A 12 -3.76 -4.71 -9.10
CA SER A 12 -3.05 -3.46 -9.35
C SER A 12 -2.74 -2.67 -8.06
N ARG A 13 -2.80 -3.32 -6.89
CA ARG A 13 -2.58 -2.68 -5.59
C ARG A 13 -1.47 -3.36 -4.80
N ILE A 14 -0.74 -2.56 -4.03
CA ILE A 14 0.11 -3.01 -2.93
C ILE A 14 -0.79 -3.05 -1.70
N VAL A 15 -0.92 -4.22 -1.09
CA VAL A 15 -1.72 -4.45 0.12
C VAL A 15 -0.83 -5.05 1.20
N GLY A 16 -1.32 -5.13 2.43
CA GLY A 16 -0.54 -5.71 3.51
C GLY A 16 -1.34 -6.16 4.72
N ASN A 17 -0.62 -6.70 5.69
CA ASN A 17 -1.08 -6.88 7.05
C ASN A 17 -0.02 -6.33 8.01
N ALA A 18 -0.47 -5.98 9.21
CA ALA A 18 0.41 -5.60 10.31
C ALA A 18 0.27 -6.64 11.42
N THR A 19 1.34 -6.82 12.20
CA THR A 19 1.33 -7.56 13.46
C THR A 19 2.01 -6.70 14.50
N ILE A 20 1.42 -6.59 15.70
CA ILE A 20 1.97 -5.76 16.77
C ILE A 20 2.69 -6.64 17.79
N ASP A 21 4.01 -6.50 17.87
CA ASP A 21 4.82 -7.32 18.79
C ASP A 21 4.84 -6.72 20.20
N LYS A 22 4.89 -5.40 20.31
CA LYS A 22 4.95 -4.71 21.60
C LYS A 22 4.27 -3.35 21.54
N LEU A 23 3.35 -3.15 22.48
CA LEU A 23 2.69 -1.87 22.72
C LEU A 23 3.05 -1.40 24.13
N ASP A 24 3.91 -0.38 24.19
CA ASP A 24 4.29 0.27 25.45
C ASP A 24 3.32 1.42 25.70
N PHE A 25 2.58 1.35 26.79
CA PHE A 25 1.73 2.44 27.26
C PHE A 25 2.52 3.28 28.25
N LYS A 26 2.22 4.58 28.26
CA LYS A 26 2.74 5.48 29.28
C LYS A 26 1.61 6.40 29.71
N LEU A 27 1.30 6.41 31.00
CA LEU A 27 0.29 7.33 31.52
C LEU A 27 0.89 8.74 31.53
N LEU A 28 0.33 9.64 30.72
CA LEU A 28 0.78 11.03 30.65
C LEU A 28 0.01 11.94 31.63
N HIS A 29 -1.28 11.68 31.80
CA HIS A 29 -2.17 12.45 32.66
C HIS A 29 -3.40 11.61 33.04
N SER A 30 -3.95 11.82 34.24
CA SER A 30 -5.24 11.26 34.67
C SER A 30 -6.05 12.35 35.38
N GLU A 31 -7.30 12.51 34.98
CA GLU A 31 -8.29 13.35 35.68
C GLU A 31 -8.97 12.60 36.84
N ILE A 32 -8.69 11.29 36.96
CA ILE A 32 -9.26 10.39 37.97
C ILE A 32 -8.16 9.99 38.95
N SER A 33 -8.45 10.08 40.25
CA SER A 33 -7.54 9.62 41.31
C SER A 33 -7.42 8.09 41.32
N ASP A 34 -6.29 7.58 41.81
CA ASP A 34 -6.02 6.15 42.01
C ASP A 34 -5.92 5.29 40.73
N VAL A 35 -5.66 5.92 39.59
CA VAL A 35 -5.32 5.21 38.35
C VAL A 35 -3.82 5.29 38.11
N ASP A 36 -3.16 4.14 38.10
CA ASP A 36 -1.74 4.00 37.78
C ASP A 36 -1.54 3.32 36.42
N GLU A 37 -0.30 3.30 35.93
CA GLU A 37 0.02 2.70 34.63
C GLU A 37 -0.21 1.18 34.62
N SER A 38 -0.02 0.50 35.76
CA SER A 38 -0.31 -0.94 35.91
C SER A 38 -1.79 -1.27 35.74
N SER A 39 -2.68 -0.34 36.07
CA SER A 39 -4.13 -0.49 35.85
C SER A 39 -4.49 -0.67 34.37
N PHE A 40 -3.60 -0.26 33.46
CA PHE A 40 -3.77 -0.38 32.02
C PHE A 40 -2.95 -1.51 31.37
N ALA A 41 -2.18 -2.27 32.15
CA ALA A 41 -1.35 -3.35 31.62
C ALA A 41 -2.20 -4.38 30.84
N ASP A 42 -3.37 -4.74 31.37
CA ASP A 42 -4.31 -5.67 30.73
C ASP A 42 -5.01 -5.06 29.50
N LEU A 43 -5.20 -3.73 29.47
CA LEU A 43 -5.67 -3.04 28.26
C LEU A 43 -4.63 -3.05 27.14
N GLY A 44 -3.36 -3.32 27.47
CA GLY A 44 -2.31 -3.33 26.46
C GLY A 44 -2.49 -4.39 25.40
N PHE A 45 -3.00 -5.57 25.80
CA PHE A 45 -3.36 -6.64 24.87
C PHE A 45 -4.53 -6.24 23.96
N LEU A 46 -5.59 -5.66 24.54
CA LEU A 46 -6.76 -5.19 23.79
C LEU A 46 -6.42 -4.06 22.83
N GLY A 47 -5.55 -3.13 23.26
CA GLY A 47 -5.05 -2.05 22.42
C GLY A 47 -4.20 -2.57 21.27
N ALA A 48 -3.35 -3.57 21.50
CA ALA A 48 -2.56 -4.19 20.44
C ALA A 48 -3.44 -4.91 19.42
N GLU A 49 -4.42 -5.70 19.86
CA GLU A 49 -5.37 -6.38 18.96
C GLU A 49 -6.18 -5.36 18.13
N PHE A 50 -6.68 -4.31 18.79
CA PHE A 50 -7.43 -3.25 18.12
C PHE A 50 -6.58 -2.55 17.06
N LEU A 51 -5.36 -2.11 17.41
CA LEU A 51 -4.47 -1.43 16.48
C LEU A 51 -4.04 -2.34 15.33
N GLU A 52 -3.77 -3.62 15.60
CA GLU A 52 -3.44 -4.61 14.57
C GLU A 52 -4.55 -4.73 13.54
N LYS A 53 -5.80 -4.82 14.01
CA LYS A 53 -6.98 -4.85 13.15
C LYS A 53 -7.11 -3.57 12.32
N VAL A 54 -7.00 -2.40 12.95
CA VAL A 54 -7.10 -1.10 12.26
C VAL A 54 -6.02 -0.94 11.19
N PHE A 55 -4.77 -1.26 11.51
CA PHE A 55 -3.67 -1.17 10.55
C PHE A 55 -3.82 -2.18 9.42
N THR A 56 -4.22 -3.41 9.73
CA THR A 56 -4.48 -4.43 8.71
C THR A 56 -5.62 -3.98 7.78
N GLU A 57 -6.72 -3.47 8.31
CA GLU A 57 -7.82 -2.93 7.50
C GLU A 57 -7.36 -1.79 6.58
N ALA A 58 -6.56 -0.84 7.10
CA ALA A 58 -5.98 0.24 6.30
C ALA A 58 -5.04 -0.30 5.19
N LEU A 59 -4.18 -1.27 5.51
CA LEU A 59 -3.29 -1.89 4.54
C LEU A 59 -4.03 -2.73 3.49
N GLN A 60 -5.20 -3.27 3.82
CA GLN A 60 -6.05 -3.99 2.89
C GLN A 60 -6.75 -3.09 1.87
N VAL A 61 -7.01 -1.81 2.20
CA VAL A 61 -7.42 -0.79 1.21
C VAL A 61 -6.34 -0.67 0.12
N GLY A 62 -5.09 -0.67 0.55
CA GLY A 62 -3.90 -0.72 -0.29
C GLY A 62 -3.64 0.54 -1.09
N ILE A 63 -2.45 0.57 -1.70
CA ILE A 63 -1.98 1.67 -2.55
C ILE A 63 -2.06 1.21 -4.00
N VAL A 64 -2.73 1.99 -4.84
CA VAL A 64 -2.83 1.70 -6.28
C VAL A 64 -1.46 1.89 -6.94
N MET A 65 -0.99 0.87 -7.65
CA MET A 65 0.25 0.97 -8.42
C MET A 65 0.04 1.95 -9.59
N PRO A 66 0.95 2.91 -9.80
CA PRO A 66 0.86 3.82 -10.92
C PRO A 66 1.03 3.02 -12.22
N THR A 67 0.04 3.12 -13.11
CA THR A 67 0.11 2.52 -14.45
C THR A 67 -0.19 3.58 -15.51
N VAL A 68 0.35 3.38 -16.70
CA VAL A 68 0.07 4.22 -17.87
C VAL A 68 -1.05 3.58 -18.67
N LYS A 69 -1.96 4.40 -19.22
CA LYS A 69 -3.04 3.90 -20.07
C LYS A 69 -2.48 3.08 -21.23
N GLY A 70 -2.99 1.87 -21.40
CA GLY A 70 -2.52 0.94 -22.44
C GLY A 70 -1.25 0.15 -22.08
N VAL A 71 -0.76 0.25 -20.85
CA VAL A 71 0.34 -0.57 -20.31
C VAL A 71 -0.22 -1.53 -19.28
N VAL A 72 0.03 -2.82 -19.47
CA VAL A 72 -0.36 -3.89 -18.54
C VAL A 72 0.90 -4.47 -17.90
N LEU A 73 1.00 -4.39 -16.57
CA LEU A 73 2.09 -4.98 -15.81
C LEU A 73 1.98 -6.51 -15.80
N ARG A 74 3.13 -7.19 -15.89
CA ARG A 74 3.27 -8.65 -15.95
C ARG A 74 4.28 -9.11 -14.93
N ASN A 75 3.85 -10.07 -14.11
CA ASN A 75 4.65 -10.66 -13.03
C ASN A 75 5.34 -9.60 -12.15
N PRO A 76 4.58 -8.65 -11.55
CA PRO A 76 5.18 -7.63 -10.71
C PRO A 76 5.74 -8.26 -9.43
N LYS A 77 6.96 -7.86 -9.05
CA LYS A 77 7.66 -8.27 -7.84
C LYS A 77 7.80 -7.07 -6.91
N LEU A 78 7.53 -7.29 -5.62
CA LEU A 78 7.63 -6.29 -4.57
C LEU A 78 8.91 -6.53 -3.74
N SER A 79 9.62 -5.45 -3.42
CA SER A 79 10.71 -5.49 -2.44
C SER A 79 10.67 -4.25 -1.54
N LEU A 80 10.97 -4.45 -0.26
CA LEU A 80 11.00 -3.40 0.75
C LEU A 80 12.44 -2.93 0.94
N HIS A 81 12.63 -1.62 0.97
CA HIS A 81 13.89 -0.94 1.26
C HIS A 81 13.62 0.12 2.32
N ASP A 82 14.65 0.56 3.03
CA ASP A 82 14.51 1.44 4.21
C ASP A 82 13.66 2.69 4.00
N ARG A 83 13.65 3.25 2.78
CA ARG A 83 12.96 4.51 2.46
C ARG A 83 11.99 4.42 1.29
N TYR A 84 11.85 3.24 0.67
CA TYR A 84 10.97 3.08 -0.48
C TYR A 84 10.54 1.63 -0.67
N VAL A 85 9.43 1.49 -1.38
CA VAL A 85 8.94 0.20 -1.87
C VAL A 85 9.24 0.12 -3.36
N LEU A 86 9.95 -0.92 -3.78
CA LEU A 86 10.31 -1.13 -5.18
C LEU A 86 9.41 -2.18 -5.82
N ILE A 87 8.81 -1.82 -6.94
CA ILE A 87 8.07 -2.72 -7.81
C ILE A 87 8.86 -2.92 -9.10
N GLN A 88 9.21 -4.17 -9.41
CA GLN A 88 9.85 -4.57 -10.66
C GLN A 88 8.90 -5.46 -11.45
N SER A 89 8.62 -5.11 -12.71
CA SER A 89 7.66 -5.86 -13.54
C SER A 89 8.04 -5.78 -15.01
N TYR A 90 7.70 -6.81 -15.77
CA TYR A 90 7.60 -6.71 -17.22
C TYR A 90 6.32 -5.97 -17.60
N PHE A 91 6.25 -5.40 -18.79
CA PHE A 91 5.01 -4.80 -19.28
C PHE A 91 4.63 -5.33 -20.65
N LYS A 92 3.33 -5.42 -20.91
CA LYS A 92 2.74 -5.64 -22.23
C LYS A 92 1.96 -4.39 -22.62
N LEU A 93 2.09 -3.97 -23.86
CA LEU A 93 1.23 -2.94 -24.43
C LEU A 93 -0.11 -3.53 -24.86
N ASP A 94 -1.21 -2.85 -24.53
CA ASP A 94 -2.53 -3.15 -25.09
C ASP A 94 -2.51 -2.82 -26.59
N GLU A 95 -2.66 -3.85 -27.40
CA GLU A 95 -2.65 -3.77 -28.87
C GLU A 95 -3.77 -2.89 -29.41
N THR A 96 -4.92 -2.87 -28.74
CA THR A 96 -6.05 -2.00 -29.12
C THR A 96 -5.68 -0.54 -28.91
N TYR A 97 -5.05 -0.24 -27.77
CA TYR A 97 -4.57 1.10 -27.45
C TYR A 97 -3.44 1.52 -28.40
N ALA A 98 -2.42 0.69 -28.57
CA ALA A 98 -1.30 0.94 -29.47
C ALA A 98 -1.78 1.18 -30.91
N GLY A 99 -2.70 0.36 -31.41
CA GLY A 99 -3.29 0.52 -32.74
C GLY A 99 -4.08 1.82 -32.90
N LYS A 100 -4.76 2.31 -31.85
CA LYS A 100 -5.42 3.64 -31.88
C LYS A 100 -4.39 4.76 -31.93
N VAL A 101 -3.33 4.69 -31.13
CA VAL A 101 -2.25 5.69 -31.10
C VAL A 101 -1.56 5.76 -32.46
N ILE A 102 -1.16 4.63 -33.03
CA ILE A 102 -0.49 4.55 -34.33
C ILE A 102 -1.39 5.10 -35.43
N ARG A 103 -2.66 4.68 -35.52
CA ARG A 103 -3.60 5.20 -36.53
C ARG A 103 -3.81 6.70 -36.41
N GLY A 104 -3.88 7.22 -35.19
CA GLY A 104 -3.97 8.66 -34.93
C GLY A 104 -2.73 9.41 -35.42
N ALA A 105 -1.53 8.88 -35.14
CA ALA A 105 -0.27 9.46 -35.59
C ALA A 105 -0.15 9.47 -37.12
N VAL A 106 -0.48 8.36 -37.78
CA VAL A 106 -0.48 8.25 -39.25
C VAL A 106 -1.42 9.27 -39.88
N ARG A 107 -2.66 9.39 -39.38
CA ARG A 107 -3.62 10.39 -39.88
C ARG A 107 -3.10 11.82 -39.74
N LYS A 108 -2.49 12.17 -38.61
CA LYS A 108 -1.92 13.50 -38.41
C LYS A 108 -0.74 13.77 -39.35
N ALA A 109 0.14 12.78 -39.53
CA ALA A 109 1.28 12.90 -40.43
C ALA A 109 0.85 13.07 -41.91
N THR A 110 -0.20 12.37 -42.35
CA THR A 110 -0.72 12.51 -43.70
C THR A 110 -1.57 13.77 -43.92
N LEU A 111 -2.20 14.31 -42.87
CA LEU A 111 -2.97 15.56 -42.95
C LEU A 111 -2.10 16.82 -42.86
N ASN A 112 -0.98 16.79 -42.13
CA ASN A 112 -0.04 17.91 -42.02
C ASN A 112 1.09 17.88 -43.07
N GLY A 113 1.18 16.82 -43.87
CA GLY A 113 2.13 16.67 -44.97
C GLY A 113 1.59 17.15 -46.33
N ARG A 114 0.44 17.83 -46.33
CA ARG A 114 -0.12 18.60 -47.47
C ARG A 114 -0.10 20.07 -47.12
#